data_AF-U5VTF3-F1
#
_entry.id   AF-U5VTF3-F1
#
_cell.length_a   1.000
_cell.length_b   1.000
_cell.length_c   1.000
_cell.angle_alpha   90.00
_cell.angle_beta   90.00
_cell.angle_gamma   90.00
#
_symmetry.space_group_name_H-M   'P 1'
#
loop_
_entity.id
_entity.type
_entity.pdbx_description
1 polymer ?
#
loop_
_entity_poly.entity_id
_entity_poly.type
_entity_poly.pdbx_seq_one_letter_code
_entity_poly.pdbx_strand_id
1 'polypeptide(L)'
;MYNAAVLPTGRADVIVHNDDPGQPVCEMRHAGCACPCCGYVTLEQRGEYEICPVCFWEDDGQDDHDAHEVRGGPNRALSLTQARANFAAFGASDERRRHLVRPPRADERDRR
;
A
#
# COMPACT_ATOMS: atom_id res chain seq x y z
N MET A 1 -40.16 22.65 16.27
CA MET A 1 -41.19 21.68 15.85
C MET A 1 -41.19 21.66 14.34
N TYR A 2 -40.60 20.67 13.67
CA TYR A 2 -40.90 20.32 12.28
C TYR A 2 -40.50 18.87 12.05
N ASN A 3 -41.27 18.24 11.16
CA ASN A 3 -41.69 16.85 11.22
C ASN A 3 -40.66 15.83 10.72
N ALA A 4 -40.73 14.63 11.26
CA ALA A 4 -40.16 13.45 10.63
C ALA A 4 -40.90 13.17 9.31
N ALA A 5 -40.15 12.98 8.23
CA ALA A 5 -40.59 12.26 7.05
C ALA A 5 -39.50 11.24 6.70
N VAL A 6 -39.71 10.00 7.10
CA VAL A 6 -39.03 8.86 6.49
C VAL A 6 -39.88 8.47 5.30
N LEU A 7 -39.36 8.61 4.09
CA LEU A 7 -39.96 7.99 2.92
C LEU A 7 -39.05 6.91 2.33
N PRO A 8 -39.64 5.81 1.81
CA PRO A 8 -38.94 4.56 1.59
C PRO A 8 -38.76 4.35 0.10
N THR A 9 -37.76 4.98 -0.52
CA THR A 9 -37.40 4.62 -1.90
C THR A 9 -35.90 4.79 -2.11
N GLY A 10 -35.20 3.67 -2.21
CA GLY A 10 -33.77 3.61 -2.50
C GLY A 10 -33.45 4.05 -3.92
N ARG A 11 -33.24 5.35 -4.11
CA ARG A 11 -32.48 5.92 -5.23
C ARG A 11 -31.58 7.01 -4.69
N ALA A 12 -30.29 6.90 -5.00
CA ALA A 12 -29.30 7.90 -4.69
C ALA A 12 -29.45 9.05 -5.70
N ASP A 13 -29.89 10.21 -5.24
CA ASP A 13 -29.79 11.44 -6.00
C ASP A 13 -28.45 12.12 -5.66
N VAL A 14 -27.75 12.53 -6.71
CA VAL A 14 -26.54 13.35 -6.65
C VAL A 14 -26.92 14.69 -5.98
N ILE A 15 -26.36 14.95 -4.79
CA ILE A 15 -26.46 16.27 -4.18
C ILE A 15 -25.25 17.10 -4.60
N VAL A 16 -25.52 18.15 -5.38
CA VAL A 16 -24.56 19.20 -5.70
C VAL A 16 -24.47 20.12 -4.48
N HIS A 17 -23.35 20.11 -3.77
CA HIS A 17 -23.06 21.16 -2.80
C HIS A 17 -21.98 22.09 -3.36
N ASN A 18 -22.42 23.31 -3.66
CA ASN A 18 -21.57 24.45 -4.01
C ASN A 18 -20.78 24.88 -2.77
N ASP A 19 -19.47 25.05 -2.96
CA ASP A 19 -18.48 25.79 -2.17
C ASP A 19 -18.89 26.24 -0.74
N ASP A 20 -18.45 25.50 0.29
CA ASP A 20 -18.51 25.91 1.70
C ASP A 20 -17.11 26.23 2.26
N PRO A 21 -16.77 27.50 2.51
CA PRO A 21 -15.50 27.92 3.09
C PRO A 21 -15.54 27.77 4.61
N GLY A 22 -15.53 26.53 5.12
CA GLY A 22 -15.67 26.32 6.57
C GLY A 22 -15.48 24.92 7.14
N GLN A 23 -15.14 23.90 6.34
CA GLN A 23 -14.88 22.56 6.87
C GLN A 23 -13.45 22.47 7.46
N PRO A 24 -13.24 21.82 8.63
CA PRO A 24 -11.89 21.44 9.03
C PRO A 24 -11.36 20.50 7.95
N VAL A 25 -10.20 20.81 7.39
CA VAL A 25 -9.52 19.86 6.50
C VAL A 25 -9.33 18.58 7.30
N CYS A 26 -10.11 17.55 6.99
CA CYS A 26 -9.70 16.20 7.30
C CYS A 26 -8.41 16.03 6.50
N GLU A 27 -7.26 16.28 7.14
CA GLU A 27 -5.97 15.97 6.56
C GLU A 27 -6.07 14.55 6.02
N MET A 28 -6.12 14.43 4.70
CA MET A 28 -5.99 13.16 4.02
C MET A 28 -4.57 12.71 4.30
N ARG A 29 -4.38 12.12 5.49
CA ARG A 29 -3.17 11.41 5.84
C ARG A 29 -3.01 10.40 4.72
N HIS A 30 -1.99 10.57 3.88
CA HIS A 30 -1.68 9.63 2.82
C HIS A 30 -1.65 8.26 3.47
N ALA A 31 -2.68 7.50 3.18
CA ALA A 31 -2.82 6.19 3.68
C ALA A 31 -1.75 5.41 2.90
N GLY A 32 -0.54 5.26 3.47
CA GLY A 32 0.57 4.49 2.89
C GLY A 32 0.18 3.12 2.32
N CYS A 33 0.92 2.64 1.34
CA CYS A 33 0.62 1.42 0.60
C CYS A 33 1.38 0.21 1.16
N ALA A 34 0.76 -0.98 1.05
CA ALA A 34 1.41 -2.24 1.38
C ALA A 34 2.48 -2.57 0.34
N CYS A 35 3.67 -2.95 0.79
CA CYS A 35 4.72 -3.46 -0.08
C CYS A 35 4.26 -4.77 -0.73
N PRO A 36 4.39 -4.93 -2.07
CA PRO A 36 3.94 -6.15 -2.75
C PRO A 36 4.74 -7.39 -2.35
N CYS A 37 5.95 -7.22 -1.80
CA CYS A 37 6.79 -8.32 -1.37
C CYS A 37 6.44 -8.82 0.04
N CYS A 38 6.37 -7.93 1.04
CA CYS A 38 6.22 -8.34 2.44
C CYS A 38 4.85 -8.04 3.06
N GLY A 39 4.02 -7.26 2.37
CA GLY A 39 2.66 -6.90 2.82
C GLY A 39 2.59 -5.82 3.89
N TYR A 40 3.71 -5.40 4.49
CA TYR A 40 3.73 -4.29 5.45
C TYR A 40 3.49 -2.95 4.77
N VAL A 41 2.79 -2.05 5.46
CA VAL A 41 2.47 -0.71 4.97
C VAL A 41 3.66 0.20 5.16
N THR A 42 4.53 0.26 4.15
CA THR A 42 5.82 0.97 4.24
C THR A 42 6.06 1.94 3.10
N LEU A 43 5.19 1.95 2.09
CA LEU A 43 5.33 2.80 0.91
C LEU A 43 4.40 4.00 1.05
N GLU A 44 4.77 5.16 0.54
CA GLU A 44 3.82 6.27 0.40
C GLU A 44 2.84 5.98 -0.74
N GLN A 45 3.36 5.52 -1.89
CA GLN A 45 2.58 5.18 -3.09
C GLN A 45 3.08 3.89 -3.75
N ARG A 46 2.21 3.26 -4.56
CA ARG A 46 2.58 2.06 -5.35
C ARG A 46 3.24 2.46 -6.67
N GLY A 47 4.33 1.79 -7.03
CA GLY A 47 5.00 1.95 -8.32
C GLY A 47 5.93 3.16 -8.44
N GLU A 48 6.18 3.87 -7.35
CA GLU A 48 7.02 5.08 -7.32
C GLU A 48 8.48 4.78 -6.93
N TYR A 49 8.95 3.55 -7.17
CA TYR A 49 10.34 3.11 -6.96
C TYR A 49 10.84 3.24 -5.51
N GLU A 50 9.91 3.27 -4.55
CA GLU A 50 10.25 3.27 -3.13
C GLU A 50 10.82 1.91 -2.71
N ILE A 51 11.87 1.94 -1.88
CA ILE A 51 12.46 0.72 -1.31
C ILE A 51 11.82 0.44 0.05
N CYS A 52 11.16 -0.70 0.17
CA CYS A 52 10.58 -1.14 1.43
C CYS A 52 11.69 -1.37 2.47
N PRO A 53 11.73 -0.65 3.61
CA PRO A 53 12.78 -0.83 4.63
C PRO A 53 12.65 -2.15 5.41
N VAL A 54 11.53 -2.86 5.29
CA VAL A 54 11.28 -4.14 5.98
C VAL A 54 11.82 -5.33 5.20
N CYS A 55 11.78 -5.29 3.87
CA CYS A 55 12.24 -6.40 3.03
C CYS A 55 13.26 -6.01 1.96
N PHE A 56 13.52 -4.73 1.75
CA PHE A 56 14.40 -4.17 0.72
C PHE A 56 13.99 -4.48 -0.74
N TRP A 57 12.70 -4.72 -0.98
CA TRP A 57 12.15 -4.74 -2.34
C TRP A 57 11.92 -3.30 -2.82
N GLU A 58 12.34 -2.97 -4.04
CA GLU A 58 12.00 -1.69 -4.68
C GLU A 58 10.67 -1.86 -5.44
N ASP A 59 9.69 -1.01 -5.16
CA ASP A 59 8.37 -1.08 -5.81
C ASP A 59 8.40 -0.41 -7.19
N ASP A 60 8.85 -1.16 -8.20
CA ASP A 60 8.86 -0.78 -9.62
C ASP A 60 7.49 -0.99 -10.31
N GLY A 61 6.43 -1.15 -9.52
CA GLY A 61 5.06 -1.40 -10.00
C GLY A 61 4.79 -2.87 -10.37
N GLN A 62 5.69 -3.80 -10.07
CA GLN A 62 5.41 -5.24 -10.18
C GLN A 62 4.35 -5.67 -9.16
N ASP A 63 3.40 -6.51 -9.58
CA ASP A 63 2.34 -7.02 -8.71
C ASP A 63 1.90 -8.44 -9.11
N ASP A 64 0.79 -8.94 -8.57
CA ASP A 64 0.34 -10.33 -8.73
C ASP A 64 0.22 -10.81 -10.18
N HIS A 65 -0.24 -9.94 -11.09
CA HIS A 65 -0.43 -10.28 -12.50
C HIS A 65 0.86 -10.65 -13.24
N ASP A 66 2.01 -10.18 -12.75
CA ASP A 66 3.31 -10.40 -13.36
C ASP A 66 4.39 -10.81 -12.34
N ALA A 67 3.97 -11.29 -11.16
CA ALA A 67 4.85 -11.58 -10.04
C ALA A 67 5.91 -12.65 -10.30
N HIS A 68 5.75 -13.46 -11.37
CA HIS A 68 6.70 -14.49 -11.77
C HIS A 68 7.80 -13.96 -12.71
N GLU A 69 7.61 -12.78 -13.30
CA GLU A 69 8.55 -12.19 -14.23
C GLU A 69 9.77 -11.61 -13.50
N VAL A 70 10.94 -11.69 -14.13
CA VAL A 70 12.15 -11.02 -13.66
C VAL A 70 12.32 -9.73 -14.45
N ARG A 71 11.94 -8.60 -13.85
CA ARG A 71 12.04 -7.28 -14.50
C ARG A 71 13.46 -6.70 -14.53
N GLY A 72 14.37 -7.19 -13.68
CA GLY A 72 15.74 -6.71 -13.65
C GLY A 72 15.96 -5.52 -12.71
N GLY A 73 16.85 -4.61 -13.13
CA GLY A 73 17.13 -3.33 -12.47
C GLY A 73 17.49 -3.46 -10.97
N PRO A 74 16.85 -2.68 -10.08
CA PRO A 74 17.14 -2.65 -8.65
C PRO A 74 16.86 -3.99 -7.96
N ASN A 75 15.90 -4.77 -8.46
CA ASN A 75 15.51 -6.08 -7.95
C ASN A 75 16.33 -7.24 -8.57
N ARG A 76 17.24 -6.91 -9.49
CA ARG A 76 18.23 -7.82 -10.10
C ARG A 76 17.55 -9.02 -10.74
N ALA A 77 18.01 -10.24 -10.44
CA ALA A 77 17.53 -11.48 -11.04
C ALA A 77 16.34 -12.10 -10.28
N LEU A 78 15.67 -11.35 -9.40
CA LEU A 78 14.55 -11.85 -8.61
C LEU A 78 13.23 -11.41 -9.22
N SER A 79 12.28 -12.33 -9.27
CA SER A 79 10.87 -12.00 -9.44
C SER A 79 10.25 -11.67 -8.08
N LEU A 80 9.11 -10.96 -8.09
CA LEU A 80 8.35 -10.69 -6.87
C LEU A 80 7.95 -11.97 -6.12
N THR A 81 7.66 -13.06 -6.84
CA THR A 81 7.38 -14.38 -6.24
C THR A 81 8.58 -14.91 -5.47
N GLN A 82 9.78 -14.82 -6.05
CA GLN A 82 11.01 -15.22 -5.38
C GLN A 82 11.26 -14.35 -4.13
N ALA A 83 11.04 -13.04 -4.25
CA ALA A 83 11.20 -12.10 -3.14
C ALA A 83 10.23 -12.36 -1.98
N ARG A 84 8.96 -12.68 -2.28
CA ARG A 84 7.97 -13.11 -1.27
C ARG A 84 8.44 -14.37 -0.53
N ALA A 85 8.91 -15.39 -1.27
CA ALA A 85 9.43 -16.62 -0.68
C ALA A 85 10.68 -16.37 0.20
N ASN A 86 11.59 -15.54 -0.29
CA ASN A 86 12.79 -15.11 0.43
C ASN A 86 12.44 -14.38 1.73
N PHE A 87 11.47 -13.46 1.68
CA PHE A 87 11.02 -12.73 2.85
C PHE A 87 10.44 -13.69 3.91
N ALA A 88 9.63 -14.65 3.50
CA ALA A 88 9.11 -15.68 4.39
C ALA A 88 10.21 -16.56 5.01
N ALA A 89 11.28 -16.85 4.26
CA ALA A 89 12.38 -17.70 4.72
C ALA A 89 13.36 -16.98 5.66
N PHE A 90 13.73 -15.73 5.38
CA PHE A 90 14.82 -15.05 6.10
C PHE A 90 14.61 -13.53 6.32
N GLY A 91 13.41 -13.00 6.06
CA GLY A 91 13.04 -11.63 6.40
C GLY A 91 13.57 -10.55 5.46
N ALA A 92 14.06 -10.91 4.27
CA ALA A 92 14.44 -9.96 3.22
C ALA A 92 14.03 -10.48 1.84
N SER A 93 13.84 -9.60 0.87
CA SER A 93 13.56 -9.95 -0.53
C SER A 93 14.74 -10.65 -1.20
N ASP A 94 15.95 -10.36 -0.76
CA ASP A 94 17.21 -10.91 -1.25
C ASP A 94 18.13 -11.20 -0.06
N GLU A 95 18.70 -12.41 0.01
CA GLU A 95 19.58 -12.83 1.10
C GLU A 95 20.78 -11.90 1.27
N ARG A 96 21.30 -11.36 0.16
CA ARG A 96 22.45 -10.44 0.16
C ARG A 96 22.15 -9.12 0.88
N ARG A 97 20.87 -8.78 1.04
CA ARG A 97 20.39 -7.50 1.57
C ARG A 97 19.84 -7.60 2.99
N ARG A 98 19.96 -8.76 3.64
CA ARG A 98 19.51 -8.98 5.02
C ARG A 98 20.08 -7.99 6.04
N HIS A 99 21.24 -7.40 5.77
CA HIS A 99 21.85 -6.40 6.65
C HIS A 99 21.29 -4.98 6.46
N LEU A 100 20.42 -4.77 5.47
CA LEU A 100 19.83 -3.47 5.14
C LEU A 100 18.35 -3.36 5.56
N VAL A 101 17.76 -4.43 6.08
CA VAL A 101 16.37 -4.44 6.53
C VAL A 101 16.25 -4.09 8.01
N ARG A 102 15.07 -3.64 8.42
CA ARG A 102 14.67 -3.49 9.82
C ARG A 102 13.38 -4.26 10.12
N PRO A 103 13.10 -4.58 11.40
CA PRO A 103 11.78 -5.05 11.79
C PRO A 103 10.69 -4.04 11.40
N PRO A 104 9.47 -4.51 11.09
CA PRO A 104 8.31 -3.64 10.88
C PRO A 104 7.92 -2.96 12.20
N ARG A 105 7.57 -1.68 12.12
CA ARG A 105 7.01 -0.87 13.21
C ARG A 105 5.57 -1.32 13.49
N ALA A 106 5.02 -0.90 14.63
CA ALA A 106 3.67 -1.29 15.03
C ALA A 106 2.59 -0.79 14.07
N ASP A 107 2.76 0.43 13.53
CA ASP A 107 1.85 1.10 12.60
C ASP A 107 1.92 0.56 11.16
N GLU A 108 2.92 -0.27 10.84
CA GLU A 108 3.10 -0.86 9.50
C GLU A 108 2.40 -2.22 9.34
N ARG A 109 1.84 -2.77 10.42
CA ARG A 109 1.36 -4.17 10.51
C ARG A 109 -0.06 -4.39 9.97
N ASP A 110 -0.85 -3.34 9.77
CA ASP A 110 -2.29 -3.49 9.58
C ASP A 110 -2.85 -2.51 8.55
N ARG A 111 -3.28 -3.04 7.38
CA ARG A 111 -4.33 -2.51 6.49
C ARG A 111 -4.99 -3.57 5.60
N ARG A 112 -4.99 -4.83 6.03
CA ARG A 112 -5.64 -5.91 5.27
C ARG A 112 -7.11 -6.05 5.63
#